data_AF-A0A9D2FAH4-F1
#
_entry.id   AF-A0A9D2FAH4-F1
#
_cell.length_a   1.000
_cell.length_b   1.000
_cell.length_c   1.000
_cell.angle_alpha   90.00
_cell.angle_beta   90.00
_cell.angle_gamma   90.00
#
_symmetry.space_group_name_H-M   'P 1'
#
loop_
_entity.id
_entity.type
_entity.pdbx_description
1 polymer ?
#
loop_
_entity_poly.entity_id
_entity_poly.type
_entity_poly.pdbx_seq_one_letter_code
_entity_poly.pdbx_strand_id
1 'polypeptide(L)'
;MCGIVGYIGYRESADVLIDGLRKLEYRGYDSAGIAVMQENQIRMAKAKGRLDDLEKKLEITGKPTGVCGIGHTRWATHGEPSDVNSHPHGDEKIAIVHNGIIENYQQLKEYLQEKGYQFESETDTEVVAKLLHYYYQGNPVEAIHKVIERIKGSYALGILFRDFPDRLYAVRCESPLIVGRGENENFIASDIPAILKYTRDYYLLEENEIAVLRQNEIEILNMDSEPVQKELLRATWDVEAAEKGGYPHFMLKEIYEQPEAVYKTVHPRLGEDGLPDLGLPSLNDTALREIEKVHIVACGTAMHAGMIGKNLIEQLARIPVEL
;
A
#
# COMPACT_ATOMS: atom_id res chain seq x y z
N MET A 1 3.05 9.21 1.11
CA MET A 1 3.15 7.72 1.24
C MET A 1 3.04 7.17 -0.17
N CYS A 2 3.83 6.19 -0.60
CA CYS A 2 3.71 5.73 -2.00
C CYS A 2 2.41 4.94 -2.27
N GLY A 3 2.08 4.68 -3.53
CA GLY A 3 0.94 3.85 -3.96
C GLY A 3 1.40 2.58 -4.68
N ILE A 4 0.85 1.42 -4.30
CA ILE A 4 1.05 0.14 -5.01
C ILE A 4 -0.28 -0.32 -5.59
N VAL A 5 -0.24 -0.82 -6.82
CA VAL A 5 -1.32 -1.61 -7.43
C VAL A 5 -0.70 -2.82 -8.11
N GLY A 6 -1.33 -3.97 -8.03
CA GLY A 6 -1.01 -5.12 -8.86
C GLY A 6 -2.28 -5.82 -9.30
N TYR A 7 -2.21 -6.48 -10.44
CA TYR A 7 -3.34 -7.13 -11.09
C TYR A 7 -2.93 -8.43 -11.74
N ILE A 8 -3.77 -9.45 -11.59
CA ILE A 8 -3.74 -10.66 -12.40
C ILE A 8 -5.16 -11.08 -12.75
N GLY A 9 -5.44 -11.27 -14.04
CA GLY A 9 -6.82 -11.53 -14.47
C GLY A 9 -6.94 -11.86 -15.95
N TYR A 10 -7.96 -11.27 -16.59
CA TYR A 10 -8.24 -11.42 -18.02
C TYR A 10 -8.20 -10.10 -18.79
N ARG A 11 -8.13 -8.95 -18.09
CA ARG A 11 -8.05 -7.63 -18.71
C ARG A 11 -6.60 -7.28 -19.02
N GLU A 12 -6.41 -6.27 -19.86
CA GLU A 12 -5.09 -5.65 -20.03
C GLU A 12 -4.65 -4.99 -18.72
N SER A 13 -3.61 -5.57 -18.11
CA SER A 13 -3.15 -5.19 -16.78
C SER A 13 -2.71 -3.74 -16.74
N ALA A 14 -2.09 -3.24 -17.81
CA ALA A 14 -1.65 -1.86 -17.87
C ALA A 14 -2.81 -0.85 -17.78
N ASP A 15 -4.03 -1.16 -18.24
CA ASP A 15 -5.22 -0.30 -18.02
C ASP A 15 -5.64 -0.32 -16.54
N VAL A 16 -5.72 -1.51 -15.96
CA VAL A 16 -6.11 -1.71 -14.57
C VAL A 16 -5.14 -1.00 -13.61
N LEU A 17 -3.84 -1.14 -13.86
CA LEU A 17 -2.78 -0.52 -13.08
C LEU A 17 -2.87 1.00 -13.13
N ILE A 18 -3.00 1.61 -14.32
CA ILE A 18 -3.10 3.07 -14.46
C ILE A 18 -4.36 3.60 -13.76
N ASP A 19 -5.50 2.93 -13.92
CA ASP A 19 -6.74 3.31 -13.23
C ASP A 19 -6.59 3.26 -11.71
N GLY A 20 -5.99 2.20 -11.18
CA GLY A 20 -5.75 2.07 -9.75
C GLY A 20 -4.76 3.11 -9.23
N LEU A 21 -3.66 3.35 -9.95
CA LEU A 21 -2.65 4.34 -9.57
C LEU A 21 -3.22 5.76 -9.57
N ARG A 22 -4.13 6.09 -10.49
CA ARG A 22 -4.83 7.38 -10.51
C ARG A 22 -5.61 7.63 -9.23
N LYS A 23 -6.22 6.57 -8.67
CA LYS A 23 -6.91 6.64 -7.37
C LYS A 23 -5.94 6.75 -6.19
N LEU A 24 -4.63 6.51 -6.36
CA LEU A 24 -3.59 6.60 -5.33
C LEU A 24 -2.66 7.81 -5.46
N GLU A 25 -2.84 8.67 -6.46
CA GLU A 25 -1.94 9.81 -6.74
C GLU A 25 -1.88 10.84 -5.60
N TYR A 26 -2.93 10.92 -4.76
CA TYR A 26 -2.92 11.75 -3.55
C TYR A 26 -1.85 11.33 -2.53
N ARG A 27 -1.33 10.09 -2.64
CA ARG A 27 -0.31 9.57 -1.74
C ARG A 27 1.11 9.92 -2.24
N GLY A 28 1.36 9.92 -3.56
CA GLY A 28 2.65 10.19 -4.18
C GLY A 28 2.55 10.58 -5.66
N TYR A 29 3.38 11.54 -6.08
CA TYR A 29 3.30 12.18 -7.41
C TYR A 29 4.67 12.61 -7.99
N ASP A 30 5.79 12.14 -7.42
CA ASP A 30 7.13 12.51 -7.89
C ASP A 30 7.56 11.69 -9.12
N SER A 31 7.04 10.46 -9.22
CA SER A 31 7.23 9.56 -10.36
C SER A 31 6.18 8.44 -10.34
N ALA A 32 5.98 7.79 -11.48
CA ALA A 32 5.12 6.62 -11.63
C ALA A 32 5.73 5.59 -12.58
N GLY A 33 5.32 4.34 -12.45
CA GLY A 33 5.70 3.29 -13.38
C GLY A 33 4.88 2.02 -13.25
N ILE A 34 4.97 1.18 -14.29
CA ILE A 34 4.33 -0.13 -14.36
C ILE A 34 5.30 -1.18 -14.90
N ALA A 35 5.10 -2.44 -14.50
CA ALA A 35 5.70 -3.63 -15.08
C ALA A 35 4.60 -4.60 -15.44
N VAL A 36 4.63 -5.12 -16.67
CA VAL A 36 3.64 -6.07 -17.18
C VAL A 36 4.35 -7.30 -17.72
N MET A 37 3.77 -8.46 -17.43
CA MET A 37 4.19 -9.71 -18.05
C MET A 37 3.65 -9.78 -19.49
N GLN A 38 4.52 -9.56 -20.46
CA GLN A 38 4.22 -9.58 -21.88
C GLN A 38 5.03 -10.70 -22.54
N GLU A 39 4.36 -11.72 -23.10
CA GLU A 39 5.01 -12.80 -23.86
C GLU A 39 6.18 -13.48 -23.10
N ASN A 40 5.98 -13.78 -21.80
CA ASN A 40 7.01 -14.32 -20.90
C ASN A 40 8.23 -13.41 -20.72
N GLN A 41 8.05 -12.09 -20.88
CA GLN A 41 9.05 -11.08 -20.55
C GLN A 41 8.42 -10.02 -19.65
N ILE A 42 9.23 -9.44 -18.78
CA ILE A 42 8.79 -8.31 -17.97
C ILE A 42 9.08 -7.03 -18.74
N ARG A 43 8.02 -6.33 -19.15
CA ARG A 43 8.14 -5.02 -19.81
C ARG A 43 7.83 -3.91 -18.82
N MET A 44 8.83 -3.07 -18.56
CA MET A 44 8.73 -1.94 -17.63
C MET A 44 8.59 -0.61 -18.37
N ALA A 45 7.77 0.28 -17.82
CA ALA A 45 7.68 1.67 -18.24
C ALA A 45 7.63 2.56 -17.01
N LYS A 46 8.50 3.58 -16.98
CA LYS A 46 8.69 4.49 -15.84
C LYS A 46 8.77 5.92 -16.33
N ALA A 47 8.27 6.87 -15.54
CA ALA A 47 8.37 8.29 -15.83
C ALA A 47 8.52 9.09 -14.53
N LYS A 48 9.49 10.01 -14.51
CA LYS A 48 9.52 11.13 -13.57
C LYS A 48 8.29 12.01 -13.78
N GLY A 49 7.69 12.46 -12.68
CA GLY A 49 6.52 13.33 -12.68
C GLY A 49 5.25 12.60 -12.27
N ARG A 50 4.12 13.11 -12.75
CA ARG A 50 2.80 12.61 -12.40
C ARG A 50 2.42 11.39 -13.24
N LEU A 51 1.30 10.76 -12.89
CA LEU A 51 0.80 9.63 -13.66
C LEU A 51 0.52 10.01 -15.13
N ASP A 52 0.06 11.24 -15.38
CA ASP A 52 -0.14 11.80 -16.72
C ASP A 52 1.14 11.76 -17.59
N ASP A 53 2.32 11.91 -16.97
CA ASP A 53 3.59 11.88 -17.69
C ASP A 53 3.95 10.45 -18.13
N LEU A 54 3.61 9.45 -17.30
CA LEU A 54 3.71 8.04 -17.66
C LEU A 54 2.75 7.71 -18.82
N GLU A 55 1.50 8.18 -18.76
CA GLU A 55 0.51 7.92 -19.82
C GLU A 55 0.95 8.48 -21.17
N LYS A 56 1.39 9.75 -21.21
CA LYS A 56 1.95 10.35 -22.44
C LYS A 56 3.14 9.55 -22.98
N LYS A 57 4.02 9.06 -22.10
CA LYS A 57 5.15 8.22 -22.50
C LYS A 57 4.66 6.92 -23.15
N LEU A 58 3.66 6.27 -22.54
CA LEU A 58 3.06 5.04 -23.06
C LEU A 58 2.33 5.22 -24.39
N GLU A 59 1.68 6.37 -24.62
CA GLU A 59 1.09 6.71 -25.92
C GLU A 59 2.14 6.76 -27.03
N ILE A 60 3.35 7.24 -26.71
CA ILE A 60 4.45 7.37 -27.68
C ILE A 60 5.20 6.04 -27.86
N THR A 61 5.54 5.34 -26.77
CA THR A 61 6.38 4.13 -26.81
C THR A 61 5.60 2.84 -26.99
N GLY A 62 4.26 2.91 -26.95
CA GLY A 62 3.37 1.77 -26.90
C GLY A 62 3.22 1.22 -25.48
N LYS A 63 1.98 0.93 -25.12
CA LYS A 63 1.59 0.35 -23.83
C LYS A 63 2.02 -1.12 -23.75
N PRO A 64 2.64 -1.59 -22.65
CA PRO A 64 2.82 -3.01 -22.40
C PRO A 64 1.48 -3.75 -22.38
N THR A 65 1.43 -4.92 -23.02
CA THR A 65 0.23 -5.75 -23.09
C THR A 65 0.40 -7.03 -22.30
N GLY A 66 -0.66 -7.51 -21.66
CA GLY A 66 -0.63 -8.69 -20.82
C GLY A 66 -1.62 -8.63 -19.68
N VAL A 67 -1.82 -9.76 -19.00
CA VAL A 67 -2.88 -9.91 -17.99
C VAL A 67 -2.38 -9.98 -16.56
N CYS A 68 -1.07 -9.87 -16.35
CA CYS A 68 -0.41 -9.82 -15.04
C CYS A 68 0.53 -8.63 -14.98
N GLY A 69 0.51 -7.86 -13.89
CA GLY A 69 1.37 -6.70 -13.74
C GLY A 69 1.34 -6.04 -12.37
N ILE A 70 2.29 -5.14 -12.14
CA ILE A 70 2.42 -4.30 -10.95
C ILE A 70 2.68 -2.85 -11.36
N GLY A 71 2.25 -1.91 -10.52
CA GLY A 71 2.33 -0.48 -10.75
C GLY A 71 2.60 0.27 -9.46
N HIS A 72 3.22 1.44 -9.60
CA HIS A 72 3.63 2.26 -8.47
C HIS A 72 3.51 3.76 -8.74
N THR A 73 3.12 4.51 -7.71
CA THR A 73 3.33 5.96 -7.62
C THR A 73 4.24 6.26 -6.44
N ARG A 74 5.25 7.08 -6.66
CA ARG A 74 6.35 7.28 -5.72
C ARG A 74 6.29 8.67 -5.09
N TRP A 75 6.53 8.70 -3.78
CA TRP A 75 6.96 9.86 -3.01
C TRP A 75 8.41 9.60 -2.59
N ALA A 76 9.37 10.35 -3.13
CA ALA A 76 10.78 10.02 -2.98
C ALA A 76 11.27 10.22 -1.53
N THR A 77 11.93 9.19 -0.97
CA THR A 77 12.61 9.24 0.34
C THR A 77 14.13 9.10 0.19
N HIS A 78 14.56 8.13 -0.63
CA HIS A 78 15.97 7.91 -1.01
C HIS A 78 16.18 8.12 -2.51
N GLY A 79 17.16 8.94 -2.89
CA GLY A 79 17.44 9.25 -4.30
C GLY A 79 16.43 10.21 -4.92
N GLU A 80 16.93 11.12 -5.75
CA GLU A 80 16.09 12.14 -6.39
C GLU A 80 15.03 11.54 -7.33
N PRO A 81 13.89 12.24 -7.55
CA PRO A 81 12.93 11.85 -8.58
C PRO A 81 13.58 11.78 -9.97
N SER A 82 13.63 10.58 -10.54
CA SER A 82 14.17 10.28 -11.87
C SER A 82 13.58 8.98 -12.41
N ASP A 83 13.62 8.75 -13.73
CA ASP A 83 13.18 7.47 -14.33
C ASP A 83 13.95 6.27 -13.75
N VAL A 84 15.23 6.45 -13.41
CA VAL A 84 16.08 5.41 -12.80
C VAL A 84 15.59 5.04 -11.40
N ASN A 85 15.36 6.03 -10.55
CA ASN A 85 14.90 5.82 -9.16
C ASN A 85 13.41 5.49 -9.05
N SER A 86 12.64 5.70 -10.13
CA SER A 86 11.23 5.33 -10.21
C SER A 86 11.07 3.81 -10.10
N HIS A 87 9.98 3.38 -9.46
CA HIS A 87 9.58 1.97 -9.47
C HIS A 87 8.81 1.68 -10.77
N PRO A 88 8.73 0.41 -11.21
CA PRO A 88 9.31 -0.81 -10.62
C PRO A 88 10.85 -0.89 -10.72
N HIS A 89 11.46 -1.64 -9.80
CA HIS A 89 12.88 -2.02 -9.82
C HIS A 89 13.05 -3.49 -10.17
N GLY A 90 14.12 -3.86 -10.85
CA GLY A 90 14.33 -5.24 -11.26
C GLY A 90 15.16 -5.39 -12.53
N ASP A 91 15.09 -6.57 -13.11
CA ASP A 91 15.79 -7.00 -14.31
C ASP A 91 14.84 -7.81 -15.22
N GLU A 92 15.39 -8.57 -16.17
CA GLU A 92 14.59 -9.40 -17.07
C GLU A 92 13.91 -10.60 -16.39
N LYS A 93 14.28 -10.95 -15.16
CA LYS A 93 13.73 -12.11 -14.42
C LYS A 93 12.78 -11.70 -13.32
N ILE A 94 13.03 -10.58 -12.65
CA ILE A 94 12.27 -10.15 -11.47
C ILE A 94 11.95 -8.67 -11.60
N ALA A 95 10.72 -8.28 -11.25
CA ALA A 95 10.39 -6.87 -11.03
C ALA A 95 9.60 -6.70 -9.74
N ILE A 96 9.87 -5.61 -9.04
CA ILE A 96 9.24 -5.28 -7.76
C ILE A 96 8.77 -3.83 -7.70
N VAL A 97 7.71 -3.63 -6.93
CA VAL A 97 7.27 -2.33 -6.42
C VAL A 97 7.28 -2.37 -4.90
N HIS A 98 7.66 -1.26 -4.26
CA HIS A 98 7.88 -1.19 -2.83
C HIS A 98 7.29 0.09 -2.21
N ASN A 99 6.61 -0.05 -1.09
CA ASN A 99 6.23 1.02 -0.19
C ASN A 99 6.87 0.77 1.16
N GLY A 100 7.62 1.73 1.69
CA GLY A 100 8.31 1.56 2.95
C GLY A 100 9.75 2.03 2.87
N ILE A 101 10.56 1.62 3.85
CA ILE A 101 11.98 1.92 3.96
C ILE A 101 12.70 0.65 4.43
N ILE A 102 13.71 0.23 3.66
CA ILE A 102 14.62 -0.82 4.08
C ILE A 102 15.80 -0.19 4.84
N GLU A 103 15.80 -0.32 6.16
CA GLU A 103 16.73 0.39 7.04
C GLU A 103 18.17 -0.11 6.90
N ASN A 104 18.35 -1.40 6.64
CA ASN A 104 19.67 -2.02 6.50
C ASN A 104 20.13 -2.12 5.03
N TYR A 105 19.58 -1.31 4.12
CA TYR A 105 19.89 -1.39 2.69
C TYR A 105 21.38 -1.19 2.37
N GLN A 106 22.11 -0.36 3.14
CA GLN A 106 23.55 -0.11 2.92
C GLN A 106 24.37 -1.39 3.12
N GLN A 107 24.15 -2.10 4.23
CA GLN A 107 24.83 -3.36 4.53
C GLN A 107 24.54 -4.43 3.47
N LEU A 108 23.29 -4.51 3.02
CA LEU A 108 22.87 -5.44 1.98
C LEU A 108 23.43 -5.08 0.60
N LYS A 109 23.54 -3.78 0.29
CA LYS A 109 24.14 -3.27 -0.94
C LYS A 109 25.62 -3.64 -1.01
N GLU A 110 26.37 -3.39 0.06
CA GLU A 110 27.79 -3.78 0.17
C GLU A 110 27.97 -5.29 -0.02
N TYR A 111 27.17 -6.11 0.67
CA TYR A 111 27.18 -7.56 0.50
C TYR A 111 26.93 -8.00 -0.96
N LEU A 112 25.95 -7.42 -1.64
CA LEU A 112 25.64 -7.75 -3.03
C LEU A 112 26.74 -7.28 -4.00
N GLN A 113 27.37 -6.12 -3.73
CA GLN A 113 28.52 -5.65 -4.51
C GLN A 113 29.72 -6.61 -4.41
N GLU A 114 29.99 -7.17 -3.23
CA GLU A 114 30.99 -8.24 -3.06
C GLU A 114 30.65 -9.51 -3.84
N LYS A 115 29.36 -9.77 -4.08
CA LYS A 115 28.88 -10.86 -4.96
C LYS A 115 28.89 -10.50 -6.45
N GLY A 116 29.35 -9.31 -6.81
CA GLY A 116 29.48 -8.85 -8.20
C GLY A 116 28.24 -8.14 -8.77
N TYR A 117 27.26 -7.79 -7.93
CA TYR A 117 26.10 -7.02 -8.38
C TYR A 117 26.47 -5.53 -8.55
N GLN A 118 26.03 -4.96 -9.66
CA GLN A 118 26.07 -3.52 -9.92
C GLN A 118 24.74 -2.88 -9.57
N PHE A 119 24.74 -1.61 -9.18
CA PHE A 119 23.56 -0.84 -8.82
C PHE A 119 23.46 0.38 -9.71
N GLU A 120 22.25 0.64 -10.21
CA GLU A 120 21.95 1.73 -11.13
C GLU A 120 21.26 2.89 -10.41
N SER A 121 20.53 2.59 -9.35
CA SER A 121 19.74 3.55 -8.57
C SER A 121 20.36 3.82 -7.20
N GLU A 122 19.84 4.88 -6.58
CA GLU A 122 20.17 5.27 -5.21
C GLU A 122 19.16 4.73 -4.20
N THR A 123 18.20 3.92 -4.66
CA THR A 123 17.08 3.46 -3.85
C THR A 123 17.44 2.22 -3.03
N ASP A 124 16.90 2.17 -1.83
CA ASP A 124 16.84 0.97 -0.99
C ASP A 124 16.10 -0.18 -1.69
N THR A 125 15.12 0.15 -2.53
CA THR A 125 14.28 -0.82 -3.23
C THR A 125 15.06 -1.66 -4.24
N GLU A 126 16.01 -1.09 -4.99
CA GLU A 126 16.85 -1.87 -5.91
C GLU A 126 17.67 -2.94 -5.18
N VAL A 127 18.05 -2.70 -3.91
CA VAL A 127 18.72 -3.69 -3.06
C VAL A 127 17.83 -4.90 -2.84
N VAL A 128 16.54 -4.70 -2.60
CA VAL A 128 15.57 -5.81 -2.47
C VAL A 128 15.43 -6.58 -3.78
N ALA A 129 15.34 -5.89 -4.91
CA ALA A 129 15.21 -6.54 -6.22
C ALA A 129 16.41 -7.45 -6.52
N LYS A 130 17.64 -6.95 -6.27
CA LYS A 130 18.87 -7.73 -6.48
C LYS A 130 19.05 -8.83 -5.44
N LEU A 131 18.59 -8.62 -4.20
CA LEU A 131 18.61 -9.65 -3.17
C LEU A 131 17.64 -10.80 -3.48
N LEU A 132 16.46 -10.49 -4.02
CA LEU A 132 15.53 -11.49 -4.57
C LEU A 132 16.20 -12.27 -5.71
N HIS A 133 16.82 -11.58 -6.68
CA HIS A 133 17.55 -12.24 -7.76
C HIS A 133 18.68 -13.14 -7.23
N TYR A 134 19.41 -12.71 -6.20
CA TYR A 134 20.48 -13.48 -5.58
C TYR A 134 19.99 -14.79 -4.94
N TYR A 135 18.87 -14.76 -4.23
CA TYR A 135 18.32 -15.95 -3.56
C TYR A 135 17.43 -16.81 -4.46
N TYR A 136 17.04 -16.32 -5.64
CA TYR A 136 16.13 -17.01 -6.54
C TYR A 136 16.79 -18.22 -7.21
N GLN A 137 16.28 -19.41 -6.88
CA GLN A 137 16.72 -20.71 -7.42
C GLN A 137 15.55 -21.48 -8.06
N GLY A 138 14.61 -20.77 -8.69
CA GLY A 138 13.43 -21.35 -9.34
C GLY A 138 12.20 -21.51 -8.42
N ASN A 139 12.31 -21.14 -7.14
CA ASN A 139 11.18 -21.10 -6.20
C ASN A 139 10.97 -19.66 -5.67
N PRO A 140 9.93 -18.95 -6.14
CA PRO A 140 9.63 -17.58 -5.71
C PRO A 140 9.38 -17.44 -4.21
N VAL A 141 8.60 -18.35 -3.62
CA VAL A 141 8.21 -18.27 -2.19
C VAL A 141 9.44 -18.42 -1.30
N GLU A 142 10.29 -19.39 -1.60
CA GLU A 142 11.55 -19.59 -0.87
C GLU A 142 12.50 -18.39 -1.01
N ALA A 143 12.60 -17.80 -2.21
CA ALA A 143 13.41 -16.61 -2.44
C ALA A 143 12.89 -15.42 -1.64
N ILE A 144 11.57 -15.23 -1.61
CA ILE A 144 10.91 -14.20 -0.80
C ILE A 144 11.18 -14.41 0.69
N HIS A 145 11.03 -15.64 1.21
CA HIS A 145 11.34 -15.97 2.61
C HIS A 145 12.78 -15.60 3.00
N LYS A 146 13.76 -15.98 2.18
CA LYS A 146 15.17 -15.63 2.43
C LYS A 146 15.43 -14.13 2.41
N VAL A 147 14.64 -13.37 1.65
CA VAL A 147 14.76 -11.91 1.60
C VAL A 147 14.15 -11.26 2.84
N ILE A 148 12.93 -11.65 3.23
CA ILE A 148 12.25 -11.08 4.40
C ILE A 148 12.97 -11.35 5.73
N GLU A 149 13.69 -12.48 5.84
CA GLU A 149 14.59 -12.75 6.98
C GLU A 149 15.80 -11.81 7.06
N ARG A 150 16.16 -11.16 5.94
CA ARG A 150 17.40 -10.36 5.82
C ARG A 150 17.14 -8.87 5.86
N ILE A 151 16.00 -8.41 5.36
CA ILE A 151 15.65 -6.99 5.32
C ILE A 151 15.05 -6.54 6.67
N LYS A 152 15.32 -5.29 7.04
CA LYS A 152 14.79 -4.64 8.24
C LYS A 152 14.06 -3.36 7.88
N GLY A 153 13.03 -3.03 8.64
CA GLY A 153 12.20 -1.84 8.45
C GLY A 153 10.78 -2.20 8.03
N SER A 154 10.06 -1.20 7.56
CA SER A 154 8.67 -1.31 7.09
C SER A 154 8.65 -1.47 5.59
N TYR A 155 7.90 -2.43 5.05
CA TYR A 155 7.80 -2.64 3.61
C TYR A 155 6.50 -3.32 3.19
N ALA A 156 5.98 -2.94 2.03
CA ALA A 156 4.98 -3.68 1.28
C ALA A 156 5.52 -3.88 -0.13
N LEU A 157 5.49 -5.12 -0.62
CA LEU A 157 6.08 -5.50 -1.90
C LEU A 157 5.03 -6.10 -2.82
N GLY A 158 5.07 -5.71 -4.09
CA GLY A 158 4.45 -6.44 -5.20
C GLY A 158 5.55 -6.97 -6.11
N ILE A 159 5.53 -8.25 -6.46
CA ILE A 159 6.67 -8.94 -7.08
C ILE A 159 6.19 -9.78 -8.27
N LEU A 160 6.90 -9.69 -9.38
CA LEU A 160 6.75 -10.54 -10.56
C LEU A 160 8.01 -11.40 -10.75
N PHE A 161 7.82 -12.65 -11.13
CA PHE A 161 8.88 -13.55 -11.59
C PHE A 161 8.58 -13.98 -13.02
N ARG A 162 9.54 -13.81 -13.93
CA ARG A 162 9.39 -14.16 -15.35
C ARG A 162 9.02 -15.63 -15.55
N ASP A 163 9.60 -16.53 -14.76
CA ASP A 163 9.38 -17.97 -14.90
C ASP A 163 7.97 -18.40 -14.46
N PHE A 164 7.23 -17.50 -13.79
CA PHE A 164 5.87 -17.69 -13.31
C PHE A 164 4.95 -16.57 -13.84
N PRO A 165 4.71 -16.50 -15.16
CA PRO A 165 3.98 -15.41 -15.79
C PRO A 165 2.50 -15.35 -15.39
N ASP A 166 1.97 -16.45 -14.83
CA ASP A 166 0.61 -16.64 -14.35
C ASP A 166 0.48 -16.40 -12.83
N ARG A 167 1.45 -15.70 -12.23
CA ARG A 167 1.45 -15.41 -10.79
C ARG A 167 1.90 -13.98 -10.49
N LEU A 168 1.30 -13.43 -9.44
CA LEU A 168 1.69 -12.18 -8.80
C LEU A 168 1.92 -12.49 -7.32
N TYR A 169 3.01 -11.96 -6.76
CA TYR A 169 3.36 -12.18 -5.36
C TYR A 169 3.29 -10.87 -4.59
N ALA A 170 2.88 -10.95 -3.33
CA ALA A 170 2.85 -9.80 -2.45
C ALA A 170 3.26 -10.13 -1.03
N VAL A 171 3.89 -9.17 -0.36
CA VAL A 171 4.36 -9.31 1.01
C VAL A 171 4.12 -8.03 1.76
N ARG A 172 3.80 -8.14 3.05
CA ARG A 172 3.59 -7.01 3.95
C ARG A 172 4.40 -7.14 5.23
N CYS A 173 5.07 -6.07 5.62
CA CYS A 173 5.61 -5.83 6.96
C CYS A 173 5.33 -4.38 7.34
N GLU A 174 4.43 -4.15 8.29
CA GLU A 174 3.93 -2.86 8.79
C GLU A 174 3.22 -1.93 7.76
N SER A 175 3.82 -1.72 6.58
CA SER A 175 3.25 -0.88 5.51
C SER A 175 1.93 -1.45 4.97
N PRO A 176 0.88 -0.63 4.72
CA PRO A 176 -0.41 -1.14 4.28
C PRO A 176 -0.35 -1.86 2.92
N LEU A 177 -0.91 -3.06 2.85
CA LEU A 177 -1.14 -3.81 1.63
C LEU A 177 -2.34 -4.74 1.81
N ILE A 178 -3.26 -4.71 0.85
CA ILE A 178 -4.45 -5.55 0.82
C ILE A 178 -4.45 -6.43 -0.43
N VAL A 179 -5.14 -7.55 -0.36
CA VAL A 179 -5.37 -8.46 -1.51
C VAL A 179 -6.84 -8.39 -1.89
N GLY A 180 -7.15 -7.83 -3.05
CA GLY A 180 -8.51 -7.76 -3.60
C GLY A 180 -8.88 -9.05 -4.33
N ARG A 181 -10.06 -9.61 -4.02
CA ARG A 181 -10.60 -10.80 -4.67
C ARG A 181 -11.68 -10.41 -5.67
N GLY A 182 -11.47 -10.65 -6.96
CA GLY A 182 -12.45 -10.43 -8.01
C GLY A 182 -13.03 -11.72 -8.58
N GLU A 183 -13.83 -11.61 -9.63
CA GLU A 183 -14.35 -12.75 -10.38
C GLU A 183 -13.39 -13.12 -11.53
N ASN A 184 -12.63 -14.21 -11.36
CA ASN A 184 -11.57 -14.64 -12.28
C ASN A 184 -10.47 -13.58 -12.48
N GLU A 185 -10.19 -12.81 -11.43
CA GLU A 185 -9.11 -11.84 -11.36
C GLU A 185 -8.85 -11.46 -9.91
N ASN A 186 -7.60 -11.10 -9.59
CA ASN A 186 -7.19 -10.72 -8.26
C ASN A 186 -6.26 -9.51 -8.30
N PHE A 187 -6.20 -8.79 -7.19
CA PHE A 187 -5.53 -7.50 -7.08
C PHE A 187 -4.67 -7.44 -5.83
N ILE A 188 -3.64 -6.61 -5.86
CA ILE A 188 -3.04 -6.07 -4.65
C ILE A 188 -3.12 -4.55 -4.70
N ALA A 189 -3.29 -3.92 -3.55
CA ALA A 189 -3.24 -2.47 -3.47
C ALA A 189 -2.76 -2.00 -2.11
N SER A 190 -2.12 -0.84 -2.07
CA SER A 190 -1.79 -0.18 -0.79
C SER A 190 -3.00 0.50 -0.13
N ASP A 191 -4.11 0.65 -0.85
CA ASP A 191 -5.37 1.19 -0.33
C ASP A 191 -6.58 0.70 -1.15
N ILE A 192 -7.74 0.61 -0.49
CA ILE A 192 -9.01 0.12 -1.05
C ILE A 192 -9.47 0.90 -2.30
N PRO A 193 -9.40 2.25 -2.37
CA PRO A 193 -9.89 3.00 -3.52
C PRO A 193 -9.31 2.59 -4.87
N ALA A 194 -8.10 2.02 -4.90
CA ALA A 194 -7.46 1.56 -6.13
C ALA A 194 -8.18 0.37 -6.79
N ILE A 195 -8.91 -0.43 -6.02
CA ILE A 195 -9.54 -1.67 -6.49
C ILE A 195 -11.07 -1.62 -6.48
N LEU A 196 -11.70 -0.59 -5.88
CA LEU A 196 -13.16 -0.49 -5.73
C LEU A 196 -13.95 -0.54 -7.04
N LYS A 197 -13.36 -0.10 -8.15
CA LYS A 197 -13.96 -0.22 -9.50
C LYS A 197 -14.16 -1.67 -9.92
N TYR A 198 -13.34 -2.59 -9.40
CA TYR A 198 -13.25 -3.98 -9.84
C TYR A 198 -13.77 -4.97 -8.79
N THR A 199 -13.50 -4.72 -7.52
CA THR A 199 -14.01 -5.54 -6.42
C THR A 199 -14.16 -4.74 -5.13
N ARG A 200 -15.10 -5.17 -4.29
CA ARG A 200 -15.24 -4.69 -2.91
C ARG A 200 -14.75 -5.71 -1.89
N ASP A 201 -14.42 -6.93 -2.32
CA ASP A 201 -14.04 -8.02 -1.44
C ASP A 201 -12.50 -8.09 -1.36
N TYR A 202 -11.96 -8.13 -0.14
CA TYR A 202 -10.52 -8.09 0.07
C TYR A 202 -10.09 -8.84 1.34
N TYR A 203 -8.82 -9.23 1.37
CA TYR A 203 -8.12 -9.77 2.53
C TYR A 203 -7.10 -8.74 3.04
N LEU A 204 -6.96 -8.65 4.36
CA LEU A 204 -5.85 -7.94 5.00
C LEU A 204 -4.69 -8.92 5.21
N LEU A 205 -3.51 -8.60 4.68
CA LEU A 205 -2.31 -9.36 5.00
C LEU A 205 -1.82 -8.99 6.40
N GLU A 206 -1.40 -9.96 7.19
CA GLU A 206 -0.63 -9.70 8.42
C GLU A 206 0.86 -9.53 8.11
N GLU A 207 1.64 -9.25 9.15
CA GLU A 207 3.08 -9.13 9.05
C GLU A 207 3.75 -10.42 8.56
N ASN A 208 4.63 -10.29 7.58
CA ASN A 208 5.43 -11.35 6.95
C ASN A 208 4.61 -12.44 6.24
N GLU A 209 3.30 -12.23 6.04
CA GLU A 209 2.49 -13.09 5.17
C GLU A 209 2.86 -12.85 3.69
N ILE A 210 2.93 -13.95 2.93
CA ILE A 210 3.16 -13.93 1.48
C ILE A 210 1.85 -14.31 0.79
N ALA A 211 1.33 -13.42 -0.04
CA ALA A 211 0.22 -13.73 -0.93
C ALA A 211 0.74 -14.18 -2.31
N VAL A 212 0.23 -15.30 -2.80
CA VAL A 212 0.43 -15.81 -4.16
C VAL A 212 -0.91 -15.71 -4.89
N LEU A 213 -0.97 -14.79 -5.85
CA LEU A 213 -2.18 -14.52 -6.62
C LEU A 213 -2.05 -15.15 -8.00
N ARG A 214 -3.12 -15.84 -8.40
CA ARG A 214 -3.38 -16.29 -9.76
C ARG A 214 -4.66 -15.66 -10.26
N GLN A 215 -5.04 -15.92 -11.51
CA GLN A 215 -6.33 -15.46 -12.03
C GLN A 215 -7.51 -15.95 -11.19
N ASN A 216 -7.52 -17.23 -10.78
CA ASN A 216 -8.67 -17.88 -10.16
C ASN A 216 -8.45 -18.26 -8.69
N GLU A 217 -7.29 -17.93 -8.13
CA GLU A 217 -6.86 -18.44 -6.83
C GLU A 217 -6.02 -17.39 -6.11
N ILE A 218 -6.23 -17.30 -4.79
CA ILE A 218 -5.39 -16.55 -3.86
C ILE A 218 -4.97 -17.53 -2.79
N GLU A 219 -3.66 -17.70 -2.62
CA GLU A 219 -3.06 -18.44 -1.53
C GLU A 219 -2.30 -17.45 -0.65
N ILE A 220 -2.42 -17.57 0.68
CA ILE A 220 -1.70 -16.74 1.65
C ILE A 220 -0.92 -17.68 2.56
N LEU A 221 0.38 -17.43 2.68
CA LEU A 221 1.33 -18.28 3.38
C LEU A 221 1.97 -17.53 4.54
N ASN A 222 2.20 -18.22 5.65
CA ASN A 222 3.02 -17.71 6.76
C ASN A 222 4.52 -17.95 6.49
N MET A 223 5.37 -17.56 7.45
CA MET A 223 6.83 -17.77 7.39
C MET A 223 7.27 -19.23 7.28
N ASP A 224 6.45 -20.17 7.73
CA ASP A 224 6.70 -21.61 7.66
C ASP A 224 6.21 -22.22 6.33
N SER A 225 5.80 -21.38 5.37
CA SER A 225 5.18 -21.78 4.10
C SER A 225 3.87 -22.57 4.27
N GLU A 226 3.18 -22.39 5.39
CA GLU A 226 1.88 -23.01 5.65
C GLU A 226 0.74 -22.08 5.21
N PRO A 227 -0.34 -22.62 4.60
CA PRO A 227 -1.51 -21.83 4.25
C PRO A 227 -2.19 -21.20 5.47
N VAL A 228 -2.48 -19.90 5.37
CA VAL A 228 -3.21 -19.13 6.38
C VAL A 228 -4.64 -18.90 5.90
N GLN A 229 -5.61 -19.28 6.73
CA GLN A 229 -7.01 -18.99 6.46
C GLN A 229 -7.33 -17.54 6.82
N LYS A 230 -7.79 -16.75 5.86
CA LYS A 230 -8.14 -15.34 6.04
C LYS A 230 -9.64 -15.12 5.97
N GLU A 231 -10.13 -14.20 6.79
CA GLU A 231 -11.50 -13.70 6.69
C GLU A 231 -11.63 -12.78 5.46
N LEU A 232 -12.65 -13.04 4.63
CA LEU A 232 -12.96 -12.16 3.50
C LEU A 232 -13.75 -10.97 4.01
N LEU A 233 -13.16 -9.78 3.89
CA LEU A 233 -13.81 -8.52 4.25
C LEU A 233 -14.46 -7.88 3.03
N ARG A 234 -15.50 -7.08 3.26
CA ARG A 234 -16.17 -6.32 2.21
C ARG A 234 -16.15 -4.83 2.51
N ALA A 235 -15.63 -4.04 1.57
CA ALA A 235 -15.63 -2.59 1.67
C ALA A 235 -17.08 -2.06 1.59
N THR A 236 -17.52 -1.42 2.67
CA THR A 236 -18.86 -0.82 2.80
C THR A 236 -18.92 0.62 2.32
N TRP A 237 -17.76 1.24 2.09
CA TRP A 237 -17.62 2.63 1.68
C TRP A 237 -17.98 2.79 0.20
N ASP A 238 -18.70 3.85 -0.14
CA ASP A 238 -19.02 4.15 -1.53
C ASP A 238 -17.92 4.99 -2.19
N VAL A 239 -17.65 4.73 -3.47
CA VAL A 239 -16.57 5.37 -4.23
C VAL A 239 -16.71 6.89 -4.26
N GLU A 240 -17.96 7.39 -4.22
CA GLU A 240 -18.29 8.81 -4.22
C GLU A 240 -17.64 9.59 -3.07
N ALA A 241 -17.45 8.96 -1.91
CA ALA A 241 -16.81 9.61 -0.76
C ALA A 241 -15.33 9.94 -1.04
N ALA A 242 -14.67 9.12 -1.87
CA ALA A 242 -13.26 9.26 -2.26
C ALA A 242 -13.08 10.05 -3.57
N GLU A 243 -14.15 10.54 -4.18
CA GLU A 243 -14.09 11.38 -5.39
C GLU A 243 -14.25 12.86 -5.05
N LYS A 244 -13.92 13.74 -6.01
CA LYS A 244 -14.04 15.18 -5.83
C LYS A 244 -15.50 15.66 -5.77
N GLY A 245 -16.49 14.82 -6.10
CA GLY A 245 -17.92 15.15 -5.93
C GLY A 245 -18.36 16.46 -6.60
N GLY A 246 -17.76 16.82 -7.75
CA GLY A 246 -18.03 18.09 -8.45
C GLY A 246 -17.22 19.30 -7.99
N TYR A 247 -16.41 19.18 -6.93
CA TYR A 247 -15.50 20.24 -6.49
C TYR A 247 -14.19 20.27 -7.32
N PRO A 248 -13.56 21.44 -7.53
CA PRO A 248 -12.26 21.53 -8.20
C PRO A 248 -11.12 20.81 -7.45
N HIS A 249 -11.18 20.82 -6.11
CA HIS A 249 -10.14 20.30 -5.22
C HIS A 249 -10.75 19.51 -4.06
N PHE A 250 -10.07 18.45 -3.62
CA PHE A 250 -10.46 17.66 -2.43
C PHE A 250 -10.55 18.52 -1.17
N MET A 251 -9.57 19.40 -0.94
CA MET A 251 -9.59 20.30 0.22
C MET A 251 -10.86 21.17 0.28
N LEU A 252 -11.35 21.64 -0.87
CA LEU A 252 -12.59 22.43 -0.90
C LEU A 252 -13.80 21.56 -0.58
N LYS A 253 -13.90 20.37 -1.18
CA LYS A 253 -14.93 19.37 -0.84
C LYS A 253 -14.95 19.10 0.66
N GLU A 254 -13.81 18.72 1.23
CA GLU A 254 -13.66 18.34 2.64
C GLU A 254 -14.02 19.48 3.61
N ILE A 255 -13.73 20.74 3.25
CA ILE A 255 -14.17 21.92 4.03
C ILE A 255 -15.69 22.03 4.02
N TYR A 256 -16.33 21.87 2.86
CA TYR A 256 -17.79 21.96 2.74
C TYR A 256 -18.52 20.77 3.37
N GLU A 257 -17.87 19.61 3.45
CA GLU A 257 -18.41 18.40 4.06
C GLU A 257 -18.28 18.37 5.59
N GLN A 258 -17.61 19.34 6.22
CA GLN A 258 -17.44 19.38 7.68
C GLN A 258 -18.75 19.24 8.48
N PRO A 259 -19.88 19.88 8.13
CA PRO A 259 -21.14 19.72 8.87
C PRO A 259 -21.61 18.27 8.90
N GLU A 260 -21.58 17.59 7.75
CA GLU A 260 -21.98 16.18 7.62
C GLU A 260 -20.98 15.27 8.33
N ALA A 261 -19.68 15.55 8.22
CA ALA A 261 -18.65 14.79 8.91
C ALA A 261 -18.80 14.87 10.44
N VAL A 262 -19.09 16.05 10.99
CA VAL A 262 -19.39 16.23 12.42
C VAL A 262 -20.65 15.48 12.82
N TYR A 263 -21.73 15.57 12.03
CA TYR A 263 -22.97 14.84 12.29
C TYR A 263 -22.74 13.33 12.32
N LYS A 264 -22.10 12.75 11.29
CA LYS A 264 -21.74 11.33 11.24
C LYS A 264 -20.81 10.88 12.37
N THR A 265 -19.98 11.79 12.90
CA THR A 265 -19.09 11.49 14.02
C THR A 265 -19.82 11.50 15.36
N VAL A 266 -20.71 12.46 15.59
CA VAL A 266 -21.35 12.65 16.91
C VAL A 266 -22.66 11.88 17.01
N HIS A 267 -23.50 11.89 15.98
CA HIS A 267 -24.88 11.40 16.06
C HIS A 267 -25.00 9.92 16.44
N PRO A 268 -24.20 8.98 15.88
CA PRO A 268 -24.27 7.57 16.28
C PRO A 268 -23.77 7.30 17.71
N ARG A 269 -23.15 8.30 18.36
CA ARG A 269 -22.57 8.22 19.70
C ARG A 269 -23.42 8.95 20.75
N LEU A 270 -24.68 9.25 20.44
CA LEU A 270 -25.64 9.81 21.37
C LEU A 270 -26.67 8.74 21.70
N GLY A 271 -26.77 8.38 22.97
CA GLY A 271 -27.81 7.49 23.49
C GLY A 271 -29.20 8.11 23.38
N GLU A 272 -30.24 7.31 23.58
CA GLU A 272 -31.63 7.77 23.55
C GLU A 272 -31.93 8.85 24.60
N ASP A 273 -31.15 8.87 25.68
CA ASP A 273 -31.19 9.86 26.76
C ASP A 273 -30.37 11.13 26.48
N GLY A 274 -29.71 11.19 25.32
CA GLY A 274 -28.84 12.29 24.91
C GLY A 274 -27.45 12.28 25.57
N LEU A 275 -27.11 11.24 26.34
CA LEU A 275 -25.77 11.06 26.89
C LEU A 275 -24.83 10.42 25.86
N PRO A 276 -23.50 10.63 25.99
CA PRO A 276 -22.54 9.97 25.11
C PRO A 276 -22.58 8.43 25.27
N ASP A 277 -22.76 7.72 24.16
CA ASP A 277 -22.54 6.28 24.04
C ASP A 277 -21.35 6.05 23.12
N LEU A 278 -20.24 5.55 23.68
CA LEU A 278 -19.01 5.34 22.92
C LEU A 278 -19.08 4.07 22.05
N GLY A 279 -20.06 3.19 22.26
CA GLY A 279 -20.20 1.93 21.51
C GLY A 279 -19.05 0.94 21.72
N LEU A 280 -18.27 1.12 22.80
CA LEU A 280 -17.09 0.31 23.12
C LEU A 280 -17.32 -0.42 24.45
N PRO A 281 -17.61 -1.74 24.44
CA PRO A 281 -17.92 -2.49 25.66
C PRO A 281 -16.81 -2.44 26.73
N SER A 282 -15.56 -2.24 26.30
CA SER A 282 -14.39 -2.12 27.18
C SER A 282 -14.26 -0.76 27.87
N LEU A 283 -14.89 0.30 27.36
CA LEU A 283 -14.87 1.65 27.94
C LEU A 283 -16.20 1.97 28.65
N ASN A 284 -16.56 1.13 29.61
CA ASN A 284 -17.71 1.40 30.48
C ASN A 284 -17.35 2.40 31.60
N ASP A 285 -18.37 2.88 32.32
CA ASP A 285 -18.23 3.85 33.42
C ASP A 285 -17.17 3.47 34.47
N THR A 286 -17.05 2.18 34.79
CA THR A 286 -16.06 1.72 35.77
C THR A 286 -14.65 1.89 35.20
N ALA A 287 -14.42 1.42 33.97
CA ALA A 287 -13.13 1.55 33.30
C ALA A 287 -12.74 3.02 33.11
N LEU A 288 -13.69 3.89 32.74
CA LEU A 288 -13.44 5.33 32.57
C LEU A 288 -13.05 6.02 33.88
N ARG A 289 -13.62 5.61 35.02
CA ARG A 289 -13.28 6.17 36.35
C ARG A 289 -11.92 5.72 36.86
N GLU A 290 -11.40 4.61 36.37
CA GLU A 290 -10.07 4.09 36.73
C GLU A 290 -8.94 4.79 35.95
N ILE A 291 -9.27 5.60 34.93
CA ILE A 291 -8.27 6.33 34.15
C ILE A 291 -7.73 7.50 34.99
N GLU A 292 -6.48 7.37 35.43
CA GLU A 292 -5.79 8.41 36.20
C GLU A 292 -4.97 9.37 35.34
N LYS A 293 -4.71 9.01 34.07
CA LYS A 293 -3.88 9.79 33.15
C LYS A 293 -4.17 9.45 31.70
N VAL A 294 -4.13 10.44 30.81
CA VAL A 294 -4.26 10.25 29.36
C VAL A 294 -2.97 10.68 28.66
N HIS A 295 -2.51 9.88 27.71
CA HIS A 295 -1.43 10.22 26.80
C HIS A 295 -1.98 10.35 25.37
N ILE A 296 -1.70 11.47 24.70
CA ILE A 296 -2.11 11.73 23.33
C ILE A 296 -0.85 11.75 22.45
N VAL A 297 -0.70 10.78 21.55
CA VAL A 297 0.43 10.70 20.63
C VAL A 297 -0.05 11.04 19.21
N ALA A 298 0.49 12.10 18.61
CA ALA A 298 0.09 12.56 17.27
C ALA A 298 1.15 13.44 16.60
N CYS A 299 1.04 13.61 15.28
CA CYS A 299 1.91 14.47 14.47
C CYS A 299 1.08 15.50 13.66
N GLY A 300 1.65 16.69 13.40
CA GLY A 300 1.05 17.69 12.50
C GLY A 300 -0.34 18.18 12.95
N THR A 301 -1.31 18.25 12.03
CA THR A 301 -2.67 18.74 12.36
C THR A 301 -3.37 17.89 13.44
N ALA A 302 -3.08 16.58 13.52
CA ALA A 302 -3.63 15.72 14.56
C ALA A 302 -3.09 16.09 15.96
N MET A 303 -1.83 16.54 16.05
CA MET A 303 -1.25 17.07 17.29
C MET A 303 -1.99 18.34 17.74
N HIS A 304 -2.38 19.22 16.81
CA HIS A 304 -3.16 20.42 17.15
C HIS A 304 -4.54 20.07 17.73
N ALA A 305 -5.22 19.07 17.16
CA ALA A 305 -6.46 18.55 17.72
C ALA A 305 -6.23 17.97 19.13
N GLY A 306 -5.14 17.22 19.32
CA GLY A 306 -4.70 16.71 20.63
C GLY A 306 -4.45 17.80 21.66
N MET A 307 -3.83 18.91 21.27
CA MET A 307 -3.62 20.08 22.15
C MET A 307 -4.94 20.70 22.63
N ILE A 308 -5.95 20.78 21.76
CA ILE A 308 -7.30 21.23 22.15
C ILE A 308 -7.95 20.19 23.09
N GLY A 309 -7.88 18.92 22.71
CA GLY A 309 -8.42 17.80 23.49
C GLY A 309 -7.84 17.72 24.91
N LYS A 310 -6.53 17.92 25.06
CA LYS A 310 -5.84 18.03 26.35
C LYS A 310 -6.55 19.03 27.28
N ASN A 311 -6.74 20.26 26.81
CA ASN A 311 -7.35 21.32 27.62
C ASN A 311 -8.79 20.96 28.02
N LEU A 312 -9.57 20.38 27.12
CA LEU A 312 -10.95 20.00 27.39
C LEU A 312 -11.03 18.85 28.40
N ILE A 313 -10.21 17.81 28.26
CA ILE A 313 -10.18 16.66 29.16
C ILE A 313 -9.74 17.11 30.57
N GLU A 314 -8.68 17.89 30.68
CA GLU A 314 -8.19 18.40 31.97
C GLU A 314 -9.24 19.27 32.68
N GLN A 315 -9.97 20.11 31.94
CA GLN A 315 -11.00 20.98 32.53
C GLN A 315 -12.27 20.24 32.93
N LEU A 316 -12.75 19.32 32.09
CA LEU A 316 -14.05 18.66 32.29
C LEU A 316 -13.93 17.41 33.16
N ALA A 317 -12.93 16.56 32.90
CA ALA A 317 -12.74 15.29 33.61
C ALA A 317 -11.76 15.38 34.78
N ARG A 318 -10.94 16.45 34.85
CA ARG A 318 -9.93 16.68 35.91
C ARG A 318 -8.87 15.58 35.99
N ILE A 319 -8.55 14.99 34.84
CA ILE A 319 -7.51 13.97 34.68
C ILE A 319 -6.31 14.62 33.98
N PRO A 320 -5.07 14.42 34.47
CA PRO A 320 -3.85 14.88 33.79
C PRO A 320 -3.71 14.33 32.37
N VAL A 321 -3.32 15.19 31.42
CA VAL A 321 -3.10 14.78 30.03
C VAL A 321 -1.73 15.21 29.52
N GLU A 322 -1.00 14.25 28.95
CA GLU A 322 0.29 14.46 28.29
C GLU A 322 0.16 14.33 26.77
N LEU A 323 0.91 15.17 26.06
CA LEU A 323 1.03 15.18 24.61
C LEU A 323 2.48 14.86 24.25
#